data_AF-A0A352WL85-F1
#
_entry.id   AF-A0A352WL85-F1
#
_cell.length_a   1.000
_cell.length_b   1.000
_cell.length_c   1.000
_cell.angle_alpha   90.00
_cell.angle_beta   90.00
_cell.angle_gamma   90.00
#
_symmetry.space_group_name_H-M   'P 1'
#
loop_
_entity.id
_entity.type
_entity.pdbx_description
1 polymer ?
#
loop_
_entity_poly.entity_id
_entity_poly.type
_entity_poly.pdbx_seq_one_letter_code
_entity_poly.pdbx_strand_id
1 'polypeptide(L)'
;SKDFIKRLTQALVMGGLAMEIAGSSRPSSGSEHLFCHALEENFSEEVNVPHGIAVAMGSYAACIFQNRNIAKITRILKEYKIPVKPSDWKITKEIFVGAWQQAAATRADRYTILNETDLSFERLGKLYDEMEIIFAQ
;
A
#
# COMPACT_ATOMS: atom_id res chain seq x y z
N SER A 1 -19.08 -10.91 -11.80
CA SER A 1 -19.87 -10.33 -12.91
C SER A 1 -18.95 -10.01 -14.08
N LYS A 2 -19.33 -10.33 -15.32
CA LYS A 2 -18.52 -10.01 -16.53
C LYS A 2 -18.26 -8.51 -16.67
N ASP A 3 -19.24 -7.67 -16.31
CA ASP A 3 -19.12 -6.20 -16.37
C ASP A 3 -18.07 -5.68 -15.37
N PHE A 4 -18.06 -6.24 -14.16
CA PHE A 4 -17.05 -5.90 -13.15
C PHE A 4 -15.62 -6.18 -13.64
N ILE A 5 -15.39 -7.39 -14.17
CA ILE A 5 -14.06 -7.77 -14.71
C ILE A 5 -13.68 -6.82 -15.84
N LYS A 6 -14.60 -6.53 -16.77
CA LYS A 6 -14.35 -5.59 -17.88
C LYS A 6 -13.93 -4.21 -17.37
N ARG A 7 -14.66 -3.64 -16.41
CA ARG A 7 -14.35 -2.31 -15.84
C ARG A 7 -13.00 -2.29 -15.11
N LEU A 8 -12.71 -3.33 -14.35
CA LEU A 8 -11.42 -3.47 -13.66
C LEU A 8 -10.27 -3.55 -14.68
N THR A 9 -10.39 -4.39 -15.72
CA THR A 9 -9.38 -4.48 -16.78
C THR A 9 -9.19 -3.14 -17.49
N GLN A 10 -10.27 -2.44 -17.82
CA GLN A 10 -10.19 -1.11 -18.45
C GLN A 10 -9.46 -0.09 -17.56
N ALA A 11 -9.72 -0.08 -16.24
CA ALA A 11 -9.03 0.79 -15.30
C ALA A 11 -7.52 0.50 -15.23
N LEU A 12 -7.13 -0.78 -15.24
CA LEU A 12 -5.71 -1.18 -15.28
C LEU A 12 -5.02 -0.72 -16.57
N VAL A 13 -5.69 -0.89 -17.73
CA VAL A 13 -5.17 -0.40 -19.02
C VAL A 13 -5.00 1.13 -19.00
N MET A 14 -5.97 1.86 -18.44
CA MET A 14 -5.87 3.31 -18.29
C MET A 14 -4.69 3.72 -17.40
N GLY A 15 -4.39 2.96 -16.34
CA GLY A 15 -3.20 3.18 -15.52
C GLY A 15 -1.90 3.05 -16.32
N GLY A 16 -1.81 2.05 -17.21
CA GLY A 16 -0.66 1.89 -18.11
C GLY A 16 -0.53 3.04 -19.12
N LEU A 17 -1.64 3.44 -19.74
CA LEU A 17 -1.66 4.59 -20.66
C LEU A 17 -1.27 5.90 -19.97
N ALA A 18 -1.73 6.12 -18.73
CA ALA A 18 -1.36 7.31 -17.97
C ALA A 18 0.15 7.36 -17.70
N MET A 19 0.76 6.22 -17.36
CA MET A 19 2.21 6.12 -17.16
C MET A 19 2.99 6.40 -18.44
N GLU A 20 2.54 5.86 -19.58
CA GLU A 20 3.15 6.12 -20.89
C GLU A 20 3.13 7.61 -21.23
N ILE A 21 1.98 8.26 -21.08
CA ILE A 21 1.83 9.71 -21.31
C ILE A 21 2.74 10.52 -20.38
N ALA A 22 2.90 10.10 -19.12
CA ALA A 22 3.73 10.80 -18.15
C ALA A 22 5.23 10.49 -18.28
N GLY A 23 5.64 9.53 -19.12
CA GLY A 23 7.01 9.04 -19.21
C GLY A 23 7.56 8.47 -17.89
N SER A 24 6.68 8.11 -16.95
CA SER A 24 7.07 7.62 -15.63
C SER A 24 5.92 6.90 -14.94
N SER A 25 6.22 6.08 -13.91
CA SER A 25 5.18 5.38 -13.16
C SER A 25 4.38 6.27 -12.19
N ARG A 26 4.72 7.57 -12.07
CA ARG A 26 4.15 8.48 -11.07
C ARG A 26 2.61 8.55 -11.02
N PRO A 27 1.88 8.46 -12.15
CA PRO A 27 0.41 8.47 -12.12
C PRO A 27 -0.22 7.28 -11.38
N SER A 28 0.50 6.17 -11.30
CA SER A 28 -0.02 4.89 -10.78
C SER A 28 0.79 4.34 -9.61
N SER A 29 1.90 5.00 -9.22
CA SER A 29 2.87 4.48 -8.25
C SER A 29 3.50 5.61 -7.42
N GLY A 30 2.99 5.75 -6.20
CA GLY A 30 3.43 6.66 -5.14
C GLY A 30 3.94 5.92 -3.89
N SER A 31 3.72 6.49 -2.70
CA SER A 31 4.20 5.95 -1.42
C SER A 31 3.67 4.55 -1.10
N GLU A 32 2.44 4.24 -1.53
CA GLU A 32 1.83 2.92 -1.38
C GLU A 32 2.58 1.82 -2.14
N HIS A 33 3.14 2.14 -3.32
CA HIS A 33 3.96 1.21 -4.08
C HIS A 33 5.37 1.11 -3.50
N LEU A 34 5.92 2.19 -2.95
CA LEU A 34 7.23 2.13 -2.29
C LEU A 34 7.22 1.19 -1.08
N PHE A 35 6.14 1.16 -0.30
CA PHE A 35 5.94 0.16 0.76
C PHE A 35 5.89 -1.27 0.19
N CYS A 36 5.15 -1.48 -0.90
CA CYS A 36 5.09 -2.78 -1.57
C CYS A 36 6.47 -3.24 -2.05
N HIS A 37 7.25 -2.35 -2.70
CA HIS A 37 8.59 -2.67 -3.14
C HIS A 37 9.54 -2.96 -1.98
N ALA A 38 9.44 -2.22 -0.87
CA ALA A 38 10.25 -2.53 0.31
C ALA A 38 9.95 -3.92 0.87
N LEU A 39 8.68 -4.38 0.86
CA LEU A 39 8.34 -5.75 1.22
C LEU A 39 8.93 -6.76 0.23
N GLU A 40 8.78 -6.52 -1.08
CA GLU A 40 9.26 -7.42 -2.15
C GLU A 40 10.79 -7.51 -2.21
N GLU A 41 11.50 -6.41 -1.93
CA GLU A 41 12.96 -6.33 -2.05
C GLU A 41 13.68 -6.77 -0.77
N ASN A 42 13.16 -6.39 0.40
CA ASN A 42 13.89 -6.55 1.67
C ASN A 42 13.31 -7.63 2.59
N PHE A 43 12.10 -8.13 2.33
CA PHE A 43 11.39 -9.09 3.20
C PHE A 43 10.75 -10.25 2.41
N SER A 44 11.26 -10.55 1.21
CA SER A 44 10.69 -11.57 0.33
C SER A 44 10.89 -13.01 0.82
N GLU A 45 11.82 -13.24 1.75
CA GLU A 45 12.00 -14.56 2.37
C GLU A 45 11.00 -14.80 3.52
N GLU A 46 10.54 -13.75 4.21
CA GLU A 46 9.59 -13.88 5.32
C GLU A 46 8.12 -13.72 4.89
N VAL A 47 7.86 -12.90 3.87
CA VAL A 47 6.51 -12.48 3.47
C VAL A 47 6.15 -13.03 2.10
N ASN A 48 4.91 -13.51 1.95
CA ASN A 48 4.36 -13.89 0.66
C ASN A 48 2.99 -13.24 0.45
N VAL A 49 2.99 -11.97 0.02
CA VAL A 49 1.80 -11.17 -0.26
C VAL A 49 1.73 -10.82 -1.75
N PRO A 50 0.58 -11.01 -2.44
CA PRO A 50 0.45 -10.56 -3.82
C PRO A 50 0.59 -9.05 -3.94
N HIS A 51 1.30 -8.58 -4.97
CA HIS A 51 1.60 -7.17 -5.21
C HIS A 51 0.39 -6.23 -4.99
N GLY A 52 -0.75 -6.52 -5.64
CA GLY A 52 -1.96 -5.69 -5.52
C GLY A 52 -2.54 -5.62 -4.10
N ILE A 53 -2.34 -6.66 -3.29
CA ILE A 53 -2.77 -6.69 -1.89
C ILE A 53 -1.82 -5.86 -1.01
N ALA A 54 -0.51 -5.99 -1.22
CA ALA A 54 0.48 -5.15 -0.54
C ALA A 54 0.32 -3.66 -0.88
N VAL A 55 0.06 -3.33 -2.16
CA VAL A 55 -0.28 -1.97 -2.60
C VAL A 55 -1.57 -1.49 -1.94
N ALA A 56 -2.58 -2.35 -1.76
CA ALA A 56 -3.82 -1.99 -1.07
C ALA A 56 -3.59 -1.70 0.43
N MET A 57 -2.76 -2.50 1.13
CA MET A 57 -2.31 -2.19 2.50
C MET A 57 -1.57 -0.85 2.55
N GLY A 58 -0.63 -0.66 1.62
CA GLY A 58 0.15 0.58 1.48
C GLY A 58 -0.76 1.79 1.25
N SER A 59 -1.82 1.63 0.46
CA SER A 59 -2.76 2.69 0.11
C SER A 59 -3.56 3.15 1.33
N TYR A 60 -3.91 2.22 2.24
CA TYR A 60 -4.61 2.55 3.48
C TYR A 60 -3.75 3.45 4.38
N ALA A 61 -2.52 3.04 4.64
CA ALA A 61 -1.55 3.80 5.44
C ALA A 61 -1.19 5.15 4.78
N ALA A 62 -0.91 5.16 3.47
CA ALA A 62 -0.63 6.39 2.73
C ALA A 62 -1.81 7.38 2.76
N CYS A 63 -3.06 6.90 2.76
CA CYS A 63 -4.25 7.73 2.93
C CYS A 63 -4.25 8.46 4.28
N ILE A 64 -3.81 7.78 5.36
CA ILE A 64 -3.65 8.38 6.70
C ILE A 64 -2.55 9.43 6.70
N PHE A 65 -1.38 9.10 6.14
CA PHE A 65 -0.24 10.03 6.10
C PHE A 65 -0.57 11.30 5.33
N GLN A 66 -1.37 11.19 4.27
CA GLN A 66 -1.80 12.31 3.43
C GLN A 66 -3.03 13.04 3.98
N ASN A 67 -3.54 12.67 5.17
CA ASN A 67 -4.77 13.21 5.76
C ASN A 67 -5.97 13.20 4.78
N ARG A 68 -6.13 12.08 4.05
CA ARG A 68 -7.19 11.88 3.06
C ARG A 68 -8.39 11.15 3.68
N ASN A 69 -9.43 10.92 2.86
CA ASN A 69 -10.66 10.29 3.29
C ASN A 69 -10.46 8.79 3.61
N ILE A 70 -10.08 8.52 4.86
CA ILE A 70 -9.85 7.16 5.38
C ILE A 70 -11.14 6.33 5.33
N ALA A 71 -12.30 6.92 5.61
CA ALA A 71 -13.58 6.22 5.60
C ALA A 71 -13.91 5.63 4.22
N LYS A 72 -13.58 6.34 3.13
CA LYS A 72 -13.79 5.86 1.76
C LYS A 72 -12.96 4.62 1.44
N ILE A 73 -11.66 4.64 1.77
CA ILE A 73 -10.78 3.50 1.49
C ILE A 73 -11.13 2.30 2.40
N THR A 74 -11.41 2.52 3.69
CA THR A 74 -11.88 1.47 4.60
C THR A 74 -13.14 0.80 4.05
N ARG A 75 -14.12 1.59 3.58
CA ARG A 75 -15.36 1.06 3.02
C ARG A 75 -15.10 0.16 1.82
N ILE A 76 -14.29 0.61 0.86
CA ILE A 76 -13.98 -0.16 -0.36
C ILE A 76 -13.26 -1.47 -0.01
N LEU A 77 -12.26 -1.42 0.86
CA LEU A 77 -11.50 -2.60 1.27
C LEU A 77 -12.41 -3.64 1.96
N LYS A 78 -13.33 -3.19 2.83
CA LYS A 78 -14.29 -4.08 3.50
C LYS A 78 -15.38 -4.60 2.56
N GLU A 79 -15.95 -3.75 1.71
CA GLU A 79 -17.03 -4.11 0.77
C GLU A 79 -16.59 -5.21 -0.20
N TYR A 80 -15.35 -5.11 -0.72
CA TYR A 80 -14.78 -6.12 -1.61
C TYR A 80 -13.99 -7.22 -0.87
N LYS A 81 -13.98 -7.21 0.47
CA LYS A 81 -13.28 -8.19 1.32
C LYS A 81 -11.81 -8.37 0.91
N ILE A 82 -11.13 -7.26 0.61
CA ILE A 82 -9.71 -7.30 0.25
C ILE A 82 -8.92 -7.63 1.53
N PRO A 83 -8.13 -8.73 1.55
CA PRO A 83 -7.42 -9.20 2.74
C PRO A 83 -6.20 -8.30 3.04
N VAL A 84 -6.42 -7.14 3.63
CA VAL A 84 -5.36 -6.16 3.94
C VAL A 84 -4.88 -6.19 5.39
N LYS A 85 -5.30 -7.19 6.18
CA LYS A 85 -4.78 -7.36 7.53
C LYS A 85 -3.34 -7.88 7.45
N PRO A 86 -2.32 -7.16 7.95
CA PRO A 86 -0.92 -7.55 7.78
C PRO A 86 -0.58 -8.98 8.24
N SER A 87 -1.09 -9.39 9.40
CA SER A 87 -0.80 -10.71 9.99
C SER A 87 -1.30 -11.89 9.15
N ASP A 88 -2.33 -11.71 8.32
CA ASP A 88 -2.81 -12.76 7.39
C ASP A 88 -1.74 -13.13 6.35
N TRP A 89 -0.75 -12.26 6.14
CA TRP A 89 0.33 -12.42 5.16
C TRP A 89 1.70 -12.62 5.81
N LYS A 90 1.74 -12.97 7.10
CA LYS A 90 2.98 -13.11 7.91
C LYS A 90 3.79 -11.81 8.05
N ILE A 91 3.17 -10.66 7.76
CA ILE A 91 3.80 -9.36 7.98
C ILE A 91 3.70 -9.08 9.49
N THR A 92 4.82 -9.26 10.20
CA THR A 92 4.90 -8.87 11.62
C THR A 92 4.95 -7.34 11.74
N LYS A 93 4.77 -6.85 12.97
CA LYS A 93 4.88 -5.41 13.24
C LYS A 93 6.26 -4.87 12.85
N GLU A 94 7.31 -5.62 13.15
CA GLU A 94 8.69 -5.25 12.84
C GLU A 94 8.92 -5.16 11.33
N ILE A 95 8.39 -6.14 10.57
CA ILE A 95 8.47 -6.13 9.10
C ILE A 95 7.65 -4.95 8.54
N PHE A 96 6.44 -4.72 9.03
CA PHE A 96 5.59 -3.62 8.58
C PHE A 96 6.27 -2.26 8.80
N VAL A 97 6.83 -2.05 9.99
CA VAL A 97 7.57 -0.83 10.33
C VAL A 97 8.82 -0.70 9.46
N GLY A 98 9.61 -1.77 9.35
CA GLY A 98 10.84 -1.80 8.56
C GLY A 98 10.59 -1.49 7.09
N ALA A 99 9.53 -2.06 6.49
CA ALA A 99 9.13 -1.79 5.12
C ALA A 99 8.81 -0.30 4.90
N TRP A 100 8.07 0.35 5.81
CA TRP A 100 7.81 1.79 5.70
C TRP A 100 9.07 2.65 5.87
N GLN A 101 9.95 2.30 6.81
CA GLN A 101 11.19 3.04 7.05
C GLN A 101 12.17 2.94 5.87
N GLN A 102 12.13 1.82 5.13
CA GLN A 102 12.98 1.59 3.97
C GLN A 102 12.32 2.01 2.64
N ALA A 103 11.00 2.22 2.62
CA ALA A 103 10.22 2.51 1.41
C ALA A 103 10.79 3.67 0.58
N ALA A 104 11.14 4.80 1.21
CA ALA A 104 11.68 5.95 0.48
C ALA A 104 13.02 5.66 -0.22
N ALA A 105 13.80 4.70 0.30
CA ALA A 105 15.10 4.33 -0.28
C ALA A 105 14.97 3.53 -1.59
N THR A 106 13.86 2.80 -1.78
CA THR A 106 13.60 2.03 -3.02
C THR A 106 13.57 2.93 -4.27
N ARG A 107 13.22 4.22 -4.11
CA ARG A 107 13.29 5.26 -5.15
C ARG A 107 13.66 6.61 -4.57
N ALA A 108 14.94 6.76 -4.21
CA ALA A 108 15.47 7.97 -3.57
C ALA A 108 15.30 9.27 -4.40
N ASP A 109 15.09 9.18 -5.72
CA ASP A 109 14.83 10.32 -6.60
C ASP A 109 13.39 10.87 -6.50
N ARG A 110 12.51 10.21 -5.73
CA ARG A 110 11.08 10.56 -5.64
C ARG A 110 10.73 11.19 -4.30
N TYR A 111 10.19 12.40 -4.37
CA TYR A 111 9.49 13.01 -3.24
C TYR A 111 8.07 12.44 -3.12
N THR A 112 7.71 11.99 -1.92
CA THR A 112 6.38 11.48 -1.56
C THR A 112 6.00 11.98 -0.16
N ILE A 113 4.81 11.60 0.32
CA ILE A 113 4.40 11.91 1.70
C ILE A 113 5.35 11.35 2.76
N LEU A 114 6.13 10.31 2.43
CA LEU A 114 7.09 9.69 3.34
C LEU A 114 8.23 10.64 3.73
N ASN A 115 8.51 11.66 2.91
CA ASN A 115 9.51 12.68 3.22
C ASN A 115 9.06 13.64 4.33
N GLU A 116 7.76 13.70 4.62
CA GLU A 116 7.16 14.60 5.62
C GLU A 116 6.51 13.83 6.77
N THR A 117 6.51 12.49 6.71
CA THR A 117 5.82 11.64 7.66
C THR A 117 6.77 11.19 8.75
N ASP A 118 6.36 11.29 10.01
CA ASP A 118 7.01 10.56 11.10
C ASP A 118 6.86 9.05 10.87
N LEU A 119 7.99 8.40 10.55
CA LEU A 119 8.10 6.95 10.35
C LEU A 119 8.71 6.26 11.58
N SER A 120 8.52 6.84 12.77
CA SER A 120 8.90 6.22 14.04
C SER A 120 8.21 4.87 14.24
N PHE A 121 8.91 3.97 14.94
CA PHE A 121 8.34 2.69 15.34
C PHE A 121 7.06 2.87 16.17
N GLU A 122 6.98 3.91 17.00
CA GLU A 122 5.78 4.20 17.78
C GLU A 122 4.56 4.47 16.89
N ARG A 123 4.69 5.39 15.92
CA ARG A 123 3.57 5.76 15.05
C ARG A 123 3.18 4.62 14.12
N LEU A 124 4.15 3.98 13.48
CA LEU A 124 3.90 2.87 12.55
C LEU A 124 3.42 1.60 13.27
N GLY A 125 3.89 1.37 14.50
CA GLY A 125 3.42 0.28 15.35
C GLY A 125 1.97 0.45 15.77
N LYS A 126 1.55 1.68 16.15
CA LYS A 126 0.14 1.99 16.41
C LYS A 126 -0.73 1.76 15.16
N LEU A 127 -0.25 2.22 13.99
CA LEU A 127 -0.94 1.99 12.73
C LEU A 127 -1.10 0.49 12.41
N TYR A 128 -0.06 -0.30 12.64
CA TYR A 128 -0.14 -1.76 12.49
C TYR A 128 -1.25 -2.34 13.39
N ASP A 129 -1.25 -1.99 14.68
CA ASP A 129 -2.24 -2.49 15.64
C ASP A 129 -3.67 -2.07 15.26
N GLU A 130 -3.85 -0.85 14.79
CA GLU A 130 -5.14 -0.37 14.27
C GLU A 130 -5.60 -1.17 13.05
N MET A 131 -4.70 -1.45 12.10
CA MET A 131 -5.02 -2.26 10.92
C MET A 131 -5.41 -3.70 11.31
N GLU A 132 -4.72 -4.30 12.28
CA GLU A 132 -5.06 -5.62 12.81
C GLU A 132 -6.49 -5.67 13.37
N ILE A 133 -6.92 -4.62 14.07
CA ILE A 133 -8.27 -4.53 14.64
C ILE A 133 -9.31 -4.21 13.56
N ILE A 134 -9.05 -3.21 12.71
CA ILE A 134 -10.02 -2.71 11.73
C ILE A 134 -10.33 -3.78 10.68
N PHE A 135 -9.33 -4.56 10.29
CA PHE A 135 -9.44 -5.59 9.24
C PHE A 135 -9.44 -7.02 9.80
N ALA A 136 -9.58 -7.20 11.11
CA ALA A 136 -9.99 -8.48 11.67
C ALA A 136 -11.35 -8.88 11.05
N GLN A 137 -11.38 -10.07 10.45
CA GLN A 137 -12.62 -10.68 9.96
C GLN A 137 -13.42 -11.29 11.10
#